data_AF-A0A1E7FHU9-F1
#
_entry.id   AF-A0A1E7FHU9-F1
#
_cell.length_a   1.000
_cell.length_b   1.000
_cell.length_c   1.000
_cell.angle_alpha   90.00
_cell.angle_beta   90.00
_cell.angle_gamma   90.00
#
_symmetry.space_group_name_H-M   'P 1'
#
loop_
_entity.id
_entity.type
_entity.pdbx_description
1 polymer ?
#
loop_
_entity_poly.entity_id
_entity_poly.type
_entity_poly.pdbx_seq_one_letter_code
_entity_poly.pdbx_strand_id
1 'polypeptide(L)'
;MQYNNNKDDVIPMAVATAVPQGHTTATPTSNRTLLQQGRSQRVLMGSGSTKQLSGNETESLKDQGFTTGLISSIARSNMTFPLRIWVVDNSGSMMTGDGHRIVQTGNANDVRFVSCSRWAEIQETVEYHAQIAALLGNPTVFRLLNDPGRLAGPQQFSVGERGPDFIAEELNTALTTIKNVQPSGVTPLSEHVREIRANVIAMKDDLSQMGQKVVIVLATDGLPSNEQGVSSSHTRMEFQNALRSLEGLPIWIVVRLCTDEDQVVEFYNNLDSELELSLEVIDDFVGEAEEIYEHNKWLNYALPLHRIREMGFNHKLFDLLDERPLTKDELLEFFALIFGEFDGIPDPQINWKGFCDYISMVVDKEKNQWNPIKKKMMPWINMRQLSKTYGDPTCTIM
;
A
#
# COMPACT_ATOMS: atom_id res chain seq x y z
N MET A 1 10.34 46.69 12.22
CA MET A 1 10.91 45.41 11.74
C MET A 1 9.78 44.66 11.07
N GLN A 2 9.82 44.62 9.73
CA GLN A 2 8.79 44.01 8.90
C GLN A 2 8.88 42.47 9.03
N TYR A 3 7.79 41.84 9.46
CA TYR A 3 7.61 40.40 9.36
C TYR A 3 7.32 40.05 7.91
N ASN A 4 8.23 39.31 7.29
CA ASN A 4 8.07 38.81 5.93
C ASN A 4 7.22 37.53 5.99
N ASN A 5 5.93 37.66 5.70
CA ASN A 5 5.03 36.53 5.48
C ASN A 5 5.23 36.00 4.05
N ASN A 6 6.20 35.11 3.86
CA ASN A 6 6.15 34.19 2.72
C ASN A 6 5.36 32.96 3.18
N LYS A 7 4.08 32.93 2.81
CA LYS A 7 3.33 31.68 2.68
C LYS A 7 3.84 31.01 1.41
N ASP A 8 4.75 30.07 1.57
CA ASP A 8 4.96 29.06 0.54
C ASP A 8 3.74 28.13 0.60
N ASP A 9 2.91 28.16 -0.46
CA ASP A 9 1.77 27.27 -0.62
C ASP A 9 2.28 25.82 -0.77
N VAL A 10 2.30 25.10 0.35
CA VAL A 10 2.58 23.67 0.47
C VAL A 10 1.34 22.92 -0.01
N ILE A 11 1.42 22.27 -1.17
CA ILE A 11 0.34 21.43 -1.70
C ILE A 11 0.75 19.96 -1.43
N PRO A 12 0.10 19.24 -0.48
CA PRO A 12 0.29 17.80 -0.39
C PRO A 12 -0.09 17.17 -1.73
N MET A 13 0.45 16.00 -2.08
CA MET A 13 0.06 15.29 -3.31
C MET A 13 -1.40 14.85 -3.23
N ALA A 14 -2.31 15.80 -3.46
CA ALA A 14 -3.73 15.56 -3.50
C ALA A 14 -4.03 14.82 -4.80
N VAL A 15 -4.71 13.68 -4.67
CA VAL A 15 -5.36 13.03 -5.80
C VAL A 15 -6.29 14.06 -6.43
N ALA A 16 -6.17 14.27 -7.74
CA ALA A 16 -7.07 15.13 -8.49
C ALA A 16 -8.52 14.71 -8.20
N THR A 17 -9.29 15.60 -7.58
CA THR A 17 -10.67 15.37 -7.14
C THR A 17 -11.62 15.40 -8.35
N ALA A 18 -11.57 14.37 -9.17
CA ALA A 18 -12.56 14.14 -10.22
C ALA A 18 -13.20 12.77 -10.01
N VAL A 19 -14.21 12.70 -9.14
CA VAL A 19 -15.11 11.54 -9.08
C VAL A 19 -15.93 11.54 -10.38
N PRO A 20 -15.82 10.52 -11.25
CA PRO A 20 -16.62 10.45 -12.46
C PRO A 20 -18.08 10.20 -12.08
N GLN A 21 -19.00 11.08 -12.48
CA GLN A 21 -20.43 10.79 -12.45
C GLN A 21 -20.76 9.79 -13.56
N GLY A 22 -20.67 8.49 -13.26
CA GLY A 22 -21.03 7.41 -14.18
C GLY A 22 -22.36 6.78 -13.80
N HIS A 23 -23.43 7.10 -14.51
CA HIS A 23 -24.67 6.31 -14.47
C HIS A 23 -24.44 4.93 -15.10
N THR A 24 -24.42 3.88 -14.30
CA THR A 24 -24.48 2.49 -14.78
C THR A 24 -25.61 1.76 -14.08
N THR A 25 -26.61 1.34 -14.84
CA THR A 25 -27.76 0.56 -14.37
C THR A 25 -27.35 -0.90 -14.20
N ALA A 26 -26.88 -1.27 -13.01
CA ALA A 26 -26.74 -2.66 -12.59
C ALA A 26 -27.97 -3.09 -11.78
N THR A 27 -28.68 -4.11 -12.25
CA THR A 27 -29.77 -4.78 -11.53
C THR A 27 -29.23 -5.52 -10.30
N PRO A 28 -29.79 -5.32 -9.09
CA PRO A 28 -29.31 -5.99 -7.90
C PRO A 28 -30.03 -7.33 -7.70
N THR A 29 -29.31 -8.42 -7.91
CA THR A 29 -29.60 -9.70 -7.25
C THR A 29 -28.34 -10.15 -6.53
N SER A 30 -28.27 -9.94 -5.21
CA SER A 30 -27.18 -10.45 -4.38
C SER A 30 -27.69 -10.73 -2.97
N ASN A 31 -27.44 -11.95 -2.49
CA ASN A 31 -27.48 -12.30 -1.08
C ASN A 31 -26.39 -11.50 -0.38
N ARG A 32 -26.77 -10.65 0.58
CA ARG A 32 -25.86 -9.84 1.38
C ARG A 32 -25.71 -10.46 2.76
N THR A 33 -24.49 -10.81 3.17
CA THR A 33 -24.21 -11.29 4.53
C THR A 33 -24.01 -10.08 5.45
N LEU A 34 -24.90 -9.93 6.44
CA LEU A 34 -24.83 -8.89 7.47
C LEU A 34 -24.04 -9.41 8.68
N LEU A 35 -23.00 -8.68 9.09
CA LEU A 35 -22.17 -9.04 10.26
C LEU A 35 -22.45 -8.11 11.45
N GLN A 36 -22.68 -8.69 12.63
CA GLN A 36 -22.91 -7.99 13.91
C GLN A 36 -22.16 -8.70 15.05
N GLN A 37 -20.84 -8.52 15.20
CA GLN A 37 -20.14 -8.80 16.46
C GLN A 37 -18.92 -7.88 16.64
N GLY A 38 -18.75 -7.32 17.85
CA GLY A 38 -17.59 -6.51 18.25
C GLY A 38 -17.72 -5.00 18.01
N ARG A 39 -16.60 -4.26 18.15
CA ARG A 39 -16.51 -2.82 17.82
C ARG A 39 -16.70 -2.59 16.31
N SER A 40 -16.61 -3.65 15.52
CA SER A 40 -16.77 -3.65 14.08
C SER A 40 -18.26 -3.61 13.68
N GLN A 41 -18.71 -2.46 13.18
CA GLN A 41 -20.02 -2.34 12.52
C GLN A 41 -19.86 -2.54 11.01
N ARG A 42 -20.66 -3.45 10.44
CA ARG A 42 -20.88 -3.69 9.00
C ARG A 42 -19.60 -3.83 8.16
N VAL A 43 -19.40 -5.04 7.64
CA VAL A 43 -18.53 -5.26 6.48
C VAL A 43 -19.41 -5.97 5.46
N LEU A 44 -19.86 -5.24 4.45
CA LEU A 44 -20.58 -5.78 3.32
C LEU A 44 -19.57 -6.17 2.24
N MET A 45 -19.56 -7.44 1.86
CA MET A 45 -18.88 -7.82 0.61
C MET A 45 -19.70 -7.29 -0.56
N GLY A 46 -19.06 -6.43 -1.36
CA GLY A 46 -19.53 -6.16 -2.71
C GLY A 46 -19.43 -7.43 -3.56
N SER A 47 -20.25 -7.55 -4.60
CA SER A 47 -19.99 -8.53 -5.65
C SER A 47 -18.61 -8.24 -6.25
N GLY A 48 -17.70 -9.21 -6.21
CA GLY A 48 -16.35 -9.06 -6.74
C GLY A 48 -16.34 -8.30 -8.07
N SER A 49 -15.55 -7.24 -8.15
CA SER A 49 -15.48 -6.39 -9.32
C SER A 49 -14.75 -7.15 -10.43
N THR A 50 -15.48 -7.64 -11.44
CA THR A 50 -14.90 -8.10 -12.72
C THR A 50 -14.59 -6.93 -13.65
N LYS A 51 -14.55 -5.70 -13.12
CA LYS A 51 -14.53 -4.47 -13.91
C LYS A 51 -13.10 -4.21 -14.37
N GLN A 52 -12.89 -4.22 -15.69
CA GLN A 52 -11.73 -3.54 -16.26
C GLN A 52 -11.79 -2.05 -15.92
N LEU A 53 -10.66 -1.47 -15.54
CA LEU A 53 -10.57 -0.05 -15.26
C LEU A 53 -11.00 0.74 -16.50
N SER A 54 -11.89 1.71 -16.27
CA SER A 54 -12.31 2.67 -17.28
C SER A 54 -11.14 3.54 -17.73
N GLY A 55 -11.31 4.21 -18.89
CA GLY A 55 -10.30 5.16 -19.39
C GLY A 55 -9.97 6.27 -18.40
N ASN A 56 -10.97 6.78 -17.66
CA ASN A 56 -10.78 7.84 -16.67
C ASN A 56 -10.01 7.35 -15.43
N GLU A 57 -10.32 6.14 -14.95
CA GLU A 57 -9.58 5.51 -13.83
C GLU A 57 -8.12 5.26 -14.22
N THR A 58 -7.90 4.77 -15.44
CA THR A 58 -6.55 4.53 -15.98
C THR A 58 -5.74 5.83 -16.10
N GLU A 59 -6.32 6.89 -16.66
CA GLU A 59 -5.62 8.18 -16.80
C GLU A 59 -5.31 8.80 -15.43
N SER A 60 -6.24 8.73 -14.48
CA SER A 60 -6.04 9.23 -13.12
C SER A 60 -4.88 8.54 -12.39
N LEU A 61 -4.67 7.23 -12.65
CA LEU A 61 -3.52 6.49 -12.11
C LEU A 61 -2.22 6.86 -12.84
N LYS A 62 -2.25 7.06 -14.17
CA LYS A 62 -1.08 7.53 -14.92
C LYS A 62 -0.62 8.92 -14.48
N ASP A 63 -1.56 9.78 -14.11
CA ASP A 63 -1.25 11.11 -13.56
C ASP A 63 -0.58 11.05 -12.19
N GLN A 64 -0.88 10.01 -11.42
CA GLN A 64 -0.19 9.69 -10.17
C GLN A 64 1.15 8.95 -10.38
N GLY A 65 1.58 8.74 -11.62
CA GLY A 65 2.87 8.13 -11.96
C GLY A 65 2.85 6.61 -12.07
N PHE A 66 1.70 5.95 -11.99
CA PHE A 66 1.61 4.52 -12.26
C PHE A 66 1.86 4.23 -13.75
N THR A 67 2.73 3.26 -14.00
CA THR A 67 2.98 2.69 -15.32
C THR A 67 1.82 1.80 -15.77
N THR A 68 1.72 1.53 -17.07
CA THR A 68 0.62 0.72 -17.63
C THR A 68 0.58 -0.71 -17.06
N GLY A 69 1.73 -1.32 -16.81
CA GLY A 69 1.82 -2.64 -16.18
C GLY A 69 1.31 -2.63 -14.74
N LEU A 70 1.71 -1.63 -13.93
CA LEU A 70 1.22 -1.49 -12.56
C LEU A 70 -0.30 -1.27 -12.52
N ILE A 71 -0.85 -0.46 -13.42
CA ILE A 71 -2.31 -0.26 -13.52
C ILE A 71 -3.03 -1.58 -13.81
N SER A 72 -2.48 -2.39 -14.73
CA SER A 72 -3.00 -3.72 -15.04
C SER A 72 -2.90 -4.67 -13.85
N SER A 73 -1.81 -4.56 -13.08
CA SER A 73 -1.60 -5.30 -11.83
C SER A 73 -2.59 -4.90 -10.73
N ILE A 74 -2.93 -3.61 -10.60
CA ILE A 74 -4.00 -3.14 -9.70
C ILE A 74 -5.34 -3.77 -10.09
N ALA A 75 -5.69 -3.73 -11.38
CA ALA A 75 -6.96 -4.30 -11.85
C ALA A 75 -7.08 -5.80 -11.51
N ARG A 76 -6.01 -6.58 -11.74
CA ARG A 76 -5.95 -8.00 -11.36
C ARG A 76 -6.01 -8.20 -9.85
N SER A 77 -5.25 -7.40 -9.09
CA SER A 77 -5.23 -7.45 -7.62
C SER A 77 -6.63 -7.23 -7.04
N ASN A 78 -7.41 -6.29 -7.57
CA ASN A 78 -8.77 -6.03 -7.10
C ASN A 78 -9.76 -7.17 -7.38
N MET A 79 -9.50 -8.01 -8.38
CA MET A 79 -10.28 -9.22 -8.60
C MET A 79 -9.97 -10.30 -7.57
N THR A 80 -8.70 -10.47 -7.21
CA THR A 80 -8.24 -11.43 -6.19
C THR A 80 -8.59 -10.97 -4.78
N PHE A 81 -8.54 -9.67 -4.54
CA PHE A 81 -8.71 -9.03 -3.24
C PHE A 81 -9.90 -8.06 -3.26
N PRO A 82 -11.14 -8.56 -3.11
CA PRO A 82 -12.36 -7.74 -3.17
C PRO A 82 -12.57 -6.85 -1.93
N LEU A 83 -11.79 -7.05 -0.87
CA LEU A 83 -11.89 -6.30 0.37
C LEU A 83 -10.50 -6.06 0.97
N ARG A 84 -10.27 -4.81 1.38
CA ARG A 84 -9.11 -4.38 2.18
C ARG A 84 -9.57 -3.88 3.54
N ILE A 85 -8.91 -4.32 4.60
CA ILE A 85 -9.16 -3.88 5.98
C ILE A 85 -7.86 -3.31 6.53
N TRP A 86 -7.82 -2.00 6.73
CA TRP A 86 -6.73 -1.29 7.39
C TRP A 86 -7.00 -1.19 8.88
N VAL A 87 -6.10 -1.74 9.68
CA VAL A 87 -5.96 -1.46 11.11
C VAL A 87 -4.94 -0.35 11.24
N VAL A 88 -5.38 0.82 11.65
CA VAL A 88 -4.56 2.03 11.71
C VAL A 88 -4.25 2.34 13.18
N ASP A 89 -2.98 2.31 13.52
CA ASP A 89 -2.51 2.69 14.84
C ASP A 89 -2.68 4.20 15.06
N ASN A 90 -3.51 4.55 16.04
CA ASN A 90 -3.69 5.90 16.55
C ASN A 90 -3.34 5.96 18.05
N SER A 91 -2.43 5.13 18.52
CA SER A 91 -1.92 5.10 19.90
C SER A 91 -1.02 6.30 20.18
N GLY A 92 -0.70 6.54 21.46
CA GLY A 92 0.09 7.72 21.85
C GLY A 92 1.51 7.76 21.26
N SER A 93 2.12 6.61 20.94
CA SER A 93 3.48 6.53 20.37
C SER A 93 3.56 7.15 18.98
N MET A 94 2.44 7.18 18.24
CA MET A 94 2.36 7.78 16.91
C MET A 94 2.60 9.31 16.90
N MET A 95 2.70 9.96 18.06
CA MET A 95 3.12 11.38 18.15
C MET A 95 4.64 11.58 17.96
N THR A 96 5.43 10.51 17.96
CA THR A 96 6.89 10.58 17.76
C THR A 96 7.22 11.25 16.43
N GLY A 97 8.21 12.16 16.45
CA GLY A 97 8.52 13.12 15.38
C GLY A 97 9.57 12.65 14.37
N ASP A 98 9.64 11.36 14.10
CA ASP A 98 10.57 10.69 13.20
C ASP A 98 9.93 10.26 11.86
N GLY A 99 8.65 10.56 11.65
CA GLY A 99 7.98 10.29 10.37
C GLY A 99 8.37 11.26 9.25
N HIS A 100 8.10 10.89 8.00
CA HIS A 100 8.48 11.60 6.80
C HIS A 100 7.32 11.79 5.83
N ARG A 101 7.07 13.03 5.39
CA ARG A 101 6.07 13.35 4.36
C ARG A 101 6.68 13.88 3.10
N ILE A 102 6.10 13.48 1.97
CA ILE A 102 6.47 13.95 0.64
C ILE A 102 5.64 15.19 0.31
N VAL A 103 6.31 16.32 0.12
CA VAL A 103 5.68 17.58 -0.26
C VAL A 103 6.15 17.97 -1.66
N GLN A 104 5.21 18.18 -2.58
CA GLN A 104 5.50 18.84 -3.84
C GLN A 104 5.60 20.35 -3.59
N THR A 105 6.64 20.99 -4.14
CA THR A 105 6.69 22.45 -4.17
C THR A 105 5.92 22.95 -5.41
N GLY A 106 5.85 24.27 -5.62
CA GLY A 106 5.22 24.84 -6.82
C GLY A 106 5.82 24.38 -8.16
N ASN A 107 6.89 23.59 -8.14
CA ASN A 107 7.44 22.88 -9.29
C ASN A 107 7.30 21.36 -9.09
N ALA A 108 6.60 20.68 -10.00
CA ALA A 108 6.38 19.22 -9.94
C ALA A 108 7.67 18.38 -9.94
N ASN A 109 8.82 18.97 -10.33
CA ASN A 109 10.12 18.32 -10.28
C ASN A 109 10.92 18.58 -8.98
N ASP A 110 10.40 19.41 -8.08
CA ASP A 110 11.00 19.72 -6.78
C ASP A 110 10.11 19.14 -5.67
N VAL A 111 10.59 18.02 -5.13
CA VAL A 111 9.93 17.27 -4.07
C VAL A 111 10.79 17.39 -2.82
N ARG A 112 10.15 17.64 -1.68
CA ARG A 112 10.84 17.74 -0.39
C ARG A 112 10.27 16.73 0.59
N PHE A 113 11.15 16.11 1.35
CA PHE A 113 10.76 15.39 2.55
C PHE A 113 10.71 16.35 3.72
N VAL A 114 9.59 16.36 4.42
CA VAL A 114 9.38 17.15 5.63
C VAL A 114 9.22 16.18 6.79
N SER A 115 10.08 16.30 7.80
CA SER A 115 9.93 15.56 9.05
C SER A 115 8.61 15.93 9.71
N CYS A 116 7.92 14.93 10.22
CA CYS A 116 6.61 15.05 10.84
C CYS A 116 6.42 13.96 11.90
N SER A 117 5.24 13.86 12.50
CA SER A 117 4.96 12.72 13.36
C SER A 117 4.63 11.47 12.54
N ARG A 118 4.89 10.28 13.10
CA ARG A 118 4.43 8.99 12.55
C ARG A 118 2.94 9.03 12.21
N TRP A 119 2.15 9.69 13.06
CA TRP A 119 0.72 9.94 12.81
C TRP A 119 0.46 10.77 11.56
N ALA A 120 1.15 11.90 11.39
CA ALA A 120 0.94 12.76 10.23
C ALA A 120 1.28 12.06 8.91
N GLU A 121 2.27 11.17 8.93
CA GLU A 121 2.61 10.31 7.80
C GLU A 121 1.52 9.28 7.51
N ILE A 122 1.08 8.50 8.51
CA ILE A 122 0.03 7.48 8.28
C ILE A 122 -1.32 8.12 7.93
N GLN A 123 -1.61 9.33 8.42
CA GLN A 123 -2.79 10.10 7.99
C GLN A 123 -2.77 10.33 6.47
N GLU A 124 -1.65 10.80 5.91
CA GLU A 124 -1.51 11.01 4.46
C GLU A 124 -1.65 9.69 3.68
N THR A 125 -1.08 8.60 4.20
CA THR A 125 -1.24 7.26 3.64
C THR A 125 -2.70 6.80 3.63
N VAL A 126 -3.43 6.95 4.73
CA VAL A 126 -4.86 6.59 4.82
C VAL A 126 -5.71 7.48 3.91
N GLU A 127 -5.44 8.79 3.85
CA GLU A 127 -6.13 9.70 2.93
C GLU A 127 -5.93 9.28 1.47
N TYR A 128 -4.69 8.94 1.10
CA TYR A 128 -4.36 8.43 -0.22
C TYR A 128 -5.12 7.14 -0.54
N HIS A 129 -5.07 6.13 0.34
CA HIS A 129 -5.74 4.85 0.10
C HIS A 129 -7.27 4.99 0.10
N ALA A 130 -7.85 5.91 0.87
CA ALA A 130 -9.27 6.22 0.81
C ALA A 130 -9.65 6.82 -0.56
N GLN A 131 -8.82 7.72 -1.10
CA GLN A 131 -9.03 8.31 -2.43
C GLN A 131 -8.88 7.27 -3.54
N ILE A 132 -7.90 6.36 -3.45
CA ILE A 132 -7.75 5.24 -4.38
C ILE A 132 -8.93 4.28 -4.30
N ALA A 133 -9.40 3.94 -3.09
CA ALA A 133 -10.59 3.12 -2.90
C ALA A 133 -11.82 3.75 -3.57
N ALA A 134 -11.99 5.07 -3.44
CA ALA A 134 -13.06 5.82 -4.09
C ALA A 134 -12.93 5.81 -5.63
N LEU A 135 -11.71 6.07 -6.15
CA LEU A 135 -11.42 6.07 -7.57
C LEU A 135 -11.75 4.72 -8.21
N LEU A 136 -11.34 3.63 -7.57
CA LEU A 136 -11.48 2.27 -8.10
C LEU A 136 -12.83 1.63 -7.74
N GLY A 137 -13.63 2.27 -6.88
CA GLY A 137 -14.86 1.70 -6.33
C GLY A 137 -14.61 0.39 -5.58
N ASN A 138 -13.49 0.30 -4.87
CA ASN A 138 -13.02 -0.92 -4.25
C ASN A 138 -13.22 -0.87 -2.73
N PRO A 139 -14.03 -1.79 -2.16
CA PRO A 139 -14.32 -1.80 -0.73
C PRO A 139 -13.06 -1.80 0.14
N THR A 140 -12.86 -0.70 0.86
CA THR A 140 -11.75 -0.53 1.80
C THR A 140 -12.28 -0.02 3.13
N VAL A 141 -12.00 -0.76 4.19
CA VAL A 141 -12.39 -0.45 5.56
C VAL A 141 -11.17 0.05 6.32
N PHE A 142 -11.30 1.14 7.04
CA PHE A 142 -10.29 1.68 7.96
C PHE A 142 -10.81 1.57 9.39
N ARG A 143 -9.99 1.01 10.27
CA ARG A 143 -10.32 0.77 11.67
C ARG A 143 -9.18 1.29 12.55
N LEU A 144 -9.49 2.31 13.35
CA LEU A 144 -8.56 2.87 14.32
C LEU A 144 -8.41 1.92 15.52
N LEU A 145 -7.20 1.77 16.04
CA LEU A 145 -6.94 0.95 17.24
C LEU A 145 -7.71 1.42 18.48
N ASN A 146 -7.70 2.72 18.72
CA ASN A 146 -8.33 3.37 19.85
C ASN A 146 -9.55 4.18 19.39
N ASP A 147 -10.57 4.27 20.25
CA ASP A 147 -11.74 5.12 20.01
C ASP A 147 -11.28 6.57 19.83
N PRO A 148 -11.50 7.19 18.66
CA PRO A 148 -11.01 8.55 18.39
C PRO A 148 -11.82 9.63 19.12
N GLY A 149 -12.90 9.24 19.82
CA GLY A 149 -13.81 10.13 20.50
C GLY A 149 -14.89 10.68 19.58
N ARG A 150 -16.02 11.05 20.18
CA ARG A 150 -17.25 11.44 19.47
C ARG A 150 -17.10 12.61 18.48
N LEU A 151 -16.13 13.50 18.72
CA LEU A 151 -15.92 14.67 17.88
C LEU A 151 -15.06 14.38 16.65
N ALA A 152 -14.25 13.33 16.69
CA ALA A 152 -13.35 12.99 15.59
C ALA A 152 -14.08 12.23 14.48
N GLY A 153 -14.92 11.25 14.85
CA GLY A 153 -15.68 10.43 13.92
C GLY A 153 -15.86 9.00 14.45
N PRO A 154 -16.33 8.06 13.62
CA PRO A 154 -16.43 6.67 14.03
C PRO A 154 -15.05 6.01 14.11
N GLN A 155 -14.90 5.02 15.01
CA GLN A 155 -13.67 4.22 15.11
C GLN A 155 -13.41 3.38 13.84
N GLN A 156 -14.49 3.02 13.12
CA GLN A 156 -14.43 2.34 11.83
C GLN A 156 -15.18 3.14 10.78
N PHE A 157 -14.57 3.32 9.61
CA PHE A 157 -15.14 3.96 8.44
C PHE A 157 -14.70 3.22 7.17
N SER A 158 -15.41 3.39 6.07
CA SER A 158 -15.15 2.64 4.84
C SER A 158 -15.38 3.50 3.61
N VAL A 159 -14.82 3.06 2.48
CA VAL A 159 -15.02 3.63 1.15
C VAL A 159 -15.30 2.49 0.17
N GLY A 160 -16.36 2.65 -0.64
CA GLY A 160 -16.78 1.67 -1.64
C GLY A 160 -17.63 0.53 -1.08
N GLU A 161 -17.99 0.54 0.20
CA GLU A 161 -18.70 -0.57 0.85
C GLU A 161 -20.19 -0.59 0.49
N ARG A 162 -20.86 0.57 0.47
CA ARG A 162 -22.31 0.66 0.22
C ARG A 162 -22.67 0.72 -1.27
N GLY A 163 -21.67 0.71 -2.15
CA GLY A 163 -21.82 0.81 -3.60
C GLY A 163 -21.57 2.23 -4.15
N PRO A 164 -21.61 2.39 -5.49
CA PRO A 164 -21.10 3.57 -6.17
C PRO A 164 -21.78 4.89 -5.78
N ASP A 165 -23.08 4.85 -5.45
CA ASP A 165 -23.87 6.03 -5.09
C ASP A 165 -23.43 6.66 -3.76
N PHE A 166 -22.71 5.92 -2.91
CA PHE A 166 -22.28 6.36 -1.58
C PHE A 166 -20.79 6.69 -1.48
N ILE A 167 -20.00 6.43 -2.53
CA ILE A 167 -18.54 6.61 -2.52
C ILE A 167 -18.14 8.04 -2.09
N ALA A 168 -18.84 9.06 -2.58
CA ALA A 168 -18.51 10.45 -2.24
C ALA A 168 -18.80 10.79 -0.77
N GLU A 169 -19.91 10.28 -0.21
CA GLU A 169 -20.27 10.43 1.21
C GLU A 169 -19.25 9.71 2.09
N GLU A 170 -18.97 8.45 1.76
CA GLU A 170 -18.01 7.58 2.44
C GLU A 170 -16.60 8.16 2.45
N LEU A 171 -16.11 8.64 1.29
CA LEU A 171 -14.81 9.31 1.19
C LEU A 171 -14.77 10.57 2.06
N ASN A 172 -15.81 11.40 2.05
CA ASN A 172 -15.84 12.60 2.88
C ASN A 172 -15.83 12.25 4.38
N THR A 173 -16.55 11.21 4.79
CA THR A 173 -16.50 10.68 6.16
C THR A 173 -15.09 10.20 6.51
N ALA A 174 -14.43 9.45 5.62
CA ALA A 174 -13.07 8.95 5.83
C ALA A 174 -12.07 10.10 6.02
N LEU A 175 -12.05 11.06 5.08
CA LEU A 175 -11.15 12.22 5.12
C LEU A 175 -11.40 13.12 6.33
N THR A 176 -12.67 13.35 6.69
CA THR A 176 -13.00 14.15 7.88
C THR A 176 -12.59 13.45 9.16
N THR A 177 -12.82 12.13 9.24
CA THR A 177 -12.48 11.33 10.43
C THR A 177 -10.98 11.33 10.65
N ILE A 178 -10.20 10.90 9.65
CA ILE A 178 -8.75 10.75 9.79
C ILE A 178 -8.07 12.08 10.13
N LYS A 179 -8.56 13.20 9.58
CA LYS A 179 -8.06 14.54 9.87
C LYS A 179 -8.31 15.01 11.31
N ASN A 180 -9.42 14.60 11.91
CA ASN A 180 -9.83 15.06 13.24
C ASN A 180 -9.32 14.17 14.38
N VAL A 181 -8.94 12.93 14.08
CA VAL A 181 -8.39 11.99 15.07
C VAL A 181 -7.06 12.52 15.62
N GLN A 182 -6.87 12.35 16.92
CA GLN A 182 -5.62 12.61 17.61
C GLN A 182 -5.06 11.31 18.20
N PRO A 183 -3.75 11.06 18.08
CA PRO A 183 -3.12 9.89 18.68
C PRO A 183 -3.32 9.84 20.20
N SER A 184 -3.81 8.72 20.70
CA SER A 184 -4.01 8.46 22.13
C SER A 184 -4.26 6.97 22.40
N GLY A 185 -4.06 6.54 23.64
CA GLY A 185 -4.33 5.17 24.04
C GLY A 185 -3.18 4.21 23.75
N VAL A 186 -3.52 2.93 23.55
CA VAL A 186 -2.60 1.79 23.56
C VAL A 186 -2.62 1.05 22.22
N THR A 187 -1.92 -0.08 22.10
CA THR A 187 -1.76 -0.83 20.84
C THR A 187 -2.41 -2.23 20.95
N PRO A 188 -3.76 -2.33 21.02
CA PRO A 188 -4.48 -3.59 21.29
C PRO A 188 -4.63 -4.46 20.03
N LEU A 189 -3.53 -4.69 19.29
CA LEU A 189 -3.56 -5.40 18.00
C LEU A 189 -4.21 -6.78 18.07
N SER A 190 -3.98 -7.53 19.15
CA SER A 190 -4.54 -8.88 19.35
C SER A 190 -6.07 -8.90 19.35
N GLU A 191 -6.74 -7.89 19.91
CA GLU A 191 -8.20 -7.78 19.92
C GLU A 191 -8.73 -7.53 18.50
N HIS A 192 -8.09 -6.60 17.78
CA HIS A 192 -8.46 -6.24 16.41
C HIS A 192 -8.32 -7.42 15.45
N VAL A 193 -7.23 -8.19 15.55
CA VAL A 193 -7.03 -9.39 14.73
C VAL A 193 -8.13 -10.43 14.99
N ARG A 194 -8.51 -10.66 16.25
CA ARG A 194 -9.58 -11.64 16.59
C ARG A 194 -10.95 -11.20 16.07
N GLU A 195 -11.25 -9.91 16.11
CA GLU A 195 -12.49 -9.39 15.54
C GLU A 195 -12.51 -9.50 14.01
N ILE A 196 -11.42 -9.15 13.34
CA ILE A 196 -11.30 -9.31 11.88
C ILE A 196 -11.44 -10.78 11.50
N ARG A 197 -10.83 -11.69 12.26
CA ARG A 197 -11.01 -13.13 12.07
C ARG A 197 -12.48 -13.55 12.07
N ALA A 198 -13.26 -13.06 13.05
CA ALA A 198 -14.69 -13.38 13.13
C ALA A 198 -15.44 -12.90 11.87
N ASN A 199 -15.10 -11.72 11.35
CA ASN A 199 -15.67 -11.21 10.11
C ASN A 199 -15.28 -12.07 8.89
N VAL A 200 -14.00 -12.44 8.76
CA VAL A 200 -13.50 -13.25 7.63
C VAL A 200 -14.11 -14.66 7.65
N ILE A 201 -14.28 -15.28 8.82
CA ILE A 201 -14.93 -16.60 8.93
C ILE A 201 -16.32 -16.59 8.33
N ALA A 202 -17.08 -15.52 8.54
CA ALA A 202 -18.45 -15.43 8.05
C ALA A 202 -18.55 -15.25 6.53
N MET A 203 -17.44 -14.92 5.85
CA MET A 203 -17.34 -14.81 4.39
C MET A 203 -16.40 -15.87 3.77
N LYS A 204 -15.88 -16.80 4.59
CA LYS A 204 -14.84 -17.75 4.17
C LYS A 204 -15.25 -18.59 2.97
N ASP A 205 -16.47 -19.13 3.00
CA ASP A 205 -16.94 -20.07 1.98
C ASP A 205 -17.12 -19.35 0.63
N ASP A 206 -17.71 -18.15 0.64
CA ASP A 206 -17.86 -17.31 -0.54
C ASP A 206 -16.49 -16.94 -1.15
N LEU A 207 -15.55 -16.47 -0.32
CA LEU A 207 -14.19 -16.14 -0.75
C LEU A 207 -13.48 -17.35 -1.35
N SER A 208 -13.56 -18.51 -0.68
CA SER A 208 -12.91 -19.74 -1.14
C SER A 208 -13.51 -20.23 -2.46
N GLN A 209 -14.84 -20.15 -2.62
CA GLN A 209 -15.52 -20.53 -3.85
C GLN A 209 -15.11 -19.64 -5.03
N MET A 210 -14.85 -18.35 -4.79
CA MET A 210 -14.43 -17.39 -5.81
C MET A 210 -12.91 -17.34 -6.01
N GLY A 211 -12.12 -18.07 -5.21
CA GLY A 211 -10.65 -17.99 -5.24
C GLY A 211 -10.12 -16.63 -4.77
N GLN A 212 -10.90 -15.91 -3.95
CA GLN A 212 -10.61 -14.57 -3.47
C GLN A 212 -10.05 -14.59 -2.05
N LYS A 213 -9.41 -13.49 -1.65
CA LYS A 213 -8.85 -13.29 -0.32
C LYS A 213 -9.14 -11.88 0.22
N VAL A 214 -9.12 -11.70 1.53
CA VAL A 214 -9.20 -10.37 2.17
C VAL A 214 -7.79 -9.89 2.48
N VAL A 215 -7.46 -8.65 2.12
CA VAL A 215 -6.22 -8.00 2.55
C VAL A 215 -6.44 -7.39 3.93
N ILE A 216 -5.56 -7.67 4.88
CA ILE A 216 -5.51 -7.06 6.20
C ILE A 216 -4.22 -6.27 6.29
N VAL A 217 -4.30 -4.94 6.34
CA VAL A 217 -3.14 -4.06 6.52
C VAL A 217 -3.06 -3.67 7.99
N LEU A 218 -2.00 -4.05 8.68
CA LEU A 218 -1.68 -3.65 10.04
C LEU A 218 -0.66 -2.51 9.99
N ALA A 219 -1.12 -1.26 10.06
CA ALA A 219 -0.27 -0.08 10.09
C ALA A 219 0.01 0.33 11.54
N THR A 220 1.24 0.09 12.02
CA THR A 220 1.60 0.18 13.44
C THR A 220 3.03 0.69 13.63
N ASP A 221 3.28 1.47 14.70
CA ASP A 221 4.63 1.91 15.09
C ASP A 221 5.20 1.14 16.29
N GLY A 222 4.40 0.24 16.88
CA GLY A 222 4.74 -0.39 18.14
C GLY A 222 4.44 -1.87 18.21
N LEU A 223 4.95 -2.46 19.30
CA LEU A 223 4.64 -3.82 19.70
C LEU A 223 3.25 -3.90 20.34
N PRO A 224 2.57 -5.05 20.24
CA PRO A 224 1.27 -5.25 20.88
C PRO A 224 1.34 -5.00 22.40
N SER A 225 0.37 -4.25 22.91
CA SER A 225 0.24 -3.92 24.32
C SER A 225 -1.16 -4.25 24.86
N ASN A 226 -1.25 -4.43 26.17
CA ASN A 226 -2.52 -4.64 26.87
C ASN A 226 -3.26 -3.31 27.10
N GLU A 227 -4.42 -3.36 27.77
CA GLU A 227 -5.23 -2.17 28.12
C GLU A 227 -4.49 -1.12 28.96
N GLN A 228 -3.39 -1.50 29.62
CA GLN A 228 -2.55 -0.61 30.41
C GLN A 228 -1.36 -0.03 29.61
N GLY A 229 -1.23 -0.38 28.33
CA GLY A 229 -0.12 0.05 27.48
C GLY A 229 1.18 -0.73 27.72
N VAL A 230 1.12 -1.84 28.46
CA VAL A 230 2.30 -2.66 28.74
C VAL A 230 2.50 -3.67 27.62
N SER A 231 3.66 -3.60 26.95
CA SER A 231 4.13 -4.64 26.05
C SER A 231 5.04 -5.61 26.81
N SER A 232 4.68 -6.89 26.82
CA SER A 232 5.41 -7.97 27.49
C SER A 232 5.53 -9.19 26.57
N SER A 233 6.36 -10.16 26.95
CA SER A 233 6.42 -11.44 26.22
C SER A 233 5.05 -12.12 26.11
N HIS A 234 4.19 -11.95 27.11
CA HIS A 234 2.83 -12.46 27.08
C HIS A 234 1.96 -11.78 26.02
N THR A 235 1.95 -10.44 25.95
CA THR A 235 1.12 -9.71 24.96
C THR A 235 1.60 -9.96 23.53
N ARG A 236 2.92 -10.12 23.33
CA ARG A 236 3.51 -10.53 22.05
C ARG A 236 3.07 -11.94 21.65
N MET A 237 3.11 -12.90 22.58
CA MET A 237 2.61 -14.26 22.34
C MET A 237 1.11 -14.30 22.06
N GLU A 238 0.31 -13.48 22.75
CA GLU A 238 -1.13 -13.36 22.48
C GLU A 238 -1.42 -12.82 21.08
N PHE A 239 -0.62 -11.87 20.61
CA PHE A 239 -0.71 -11.32 19.26
C PHE A 239 -0.30 -12.37 18.21
N GLN A 240 0.84 -13.04 18.41
CA GLN A 240 1.25 -14.16 17.56
C GLN A 240 0.17 -15.24 17.49
N ASN A 241 -0.44 -15.62 18.61
CA ASN A 241 -1.54 -16.59 18.63
C ASN A 241 -2.79 -16.06 17.92
N ALA A 242 -3.06 -14.76 18.00
CA ALA A 242 -4.14 -14.14 17.22
C ALA A 242 -3.86 -14.21 15.72
N LEU A 243 -2.63 -13.93 15.28
CA LEU A 243 -2.21 -14.12 13.89
C LEU A 243 -2.33 -15.59 13.47
N ARG A 244 -1.74 -16.55 14.21
CA ARG A 244 -1.87 -18.00 13.96
C ARG A 244 -3.32 -18.43 13.82
N SER A 245 -4.23 -17.83 14.58
CA SER A 245 -5.66 -18.18 14.47
C SER A 245 -6.29 -17.84 13.11
N LEU A 246 -5.64 -17.01 12.30
CA LEU A 246 -6.03 -16.72 10.92
C LEU A 246 -5.58 -17.78 9.91
N GLU A 247 -4.75 -18.75 10.30
CA GLU A 247 -4.27 -19.81 9.41
C GLU A 247 -5.44 -20.58 8.79
N GLY A 248 -5.32 -20.88 7.50
CA GLY A 248 -6.37 -21.54 6.72
C GLY A 248 -7.59 -20.66 6.38
N LEU A 249 -7.56 -19.36 6.68
CA LEU A 249 -8.51 -18.39 6.14
C LEU A 249 -8.00 -17.77 4.82
N PRO A 250 -8.91 -17.38 3.92
CA PRO A 250 -8.54 -16.74 2.65
C PRO A 250 -8.14 -15.28 2.89
N ILE A 251 -6.92 -15.06 3.39
CA ILE A 251 -6.40 -13.73 3.72
C ILE A 251 -4.99 -13.50 3.15
N TRP A 252 -4.63 -12.22 3.08
CA TRP A 252 -3.28 -11.71 2.86
C TRP A 252 -3.02 -10.63 3.91
N ILE A 253 -1.91 -10.72 4.64
CA ILE A 253 -1.57 -9.74 5.69
C ILE A 253 -0.42 -8.87 5.19
N VAL A 254 -0.57 -7.55 5.34
CA VAL A 254 0.52 -6.59 5.18
C VAL A 254 0.74 -5.93 6.52
N VAL A 255 1.95 -5.98 7.06
CA VAL A 255 2.38 -5.19 8.22
C VAL A 255 3.13 -3.98 7.70
N ARG A 256 2.53 -2.81 7.82
CA ARG A 256 3.15 -1.54 7.44
C ARG A 256 3.74 -0.90 8.68
N LEU A 257 5.06 -0.93 8.80
CA LEU A 257 5.76 -0.34 9.93
C LEU A 257 5.77 1.18 9.82
N CYS A 258 5.55 1.84 10.95
CA CYS A 258 5.55 3.29 11.05
C CYS A 258 6.67 3.77 11.98
N THR A 259 7.76 3.01 12.10
CA THR A 259 8.83 3.19 13.08
C THR A 259 10.15 2.66 12.53
N ASP A 260 11.23 3.34 12.88
CA ASP A 260 12.60 2.88 12.62
C ASP A 260 13.19 2.13 13.84
N GLU A 261 12.35 1.76 14.82
CA GLU A 261 12.81 1.07 16.03
C GLU A 261 13.18 -0.38 15.73
N ASP A 262 14.48 -0.69 15.72
CA ASP A 262 15.07 -2.01 15.44
C ASP A 262 14.31 -3.18 16.12
N GLN A 263 13.94 -3.03 17.40
CA GLN A 263 13.25 -4.09 18.14
C GLN A 263 11.84 -4.39 17.61
N VAL A 264 11.18 -3.38 17.04
CA VAL A 264 9.85 -3.52 16.44
C VAL A 264 9.99 -4.18 15.09
N VAL A 265 10.90 -3.68 14.25
CA VAL A 265 11.22 -4.24 12.92
C VAL A 265 11.61 -5.71 13.03
N GLU A 266 12.56 -6.03 13.91
CA GLU A 266 13.02 -7.41 14.17
C GLU A 266 11.87 -8.31 14.64
N PHE A 267 10.96 -7.81 15.48
CA PHE A 267 9.82 -8.60 15.93
C PHE A 267 8.90 -9.00 14.77
N TYR A 268 8.55 -8.06 13.88
CA TYR A 268 7.65 -8.33 12.78
C TYR A 268 8.31 -9.17 11.68
N ASN A 269 9.59 -8.92 11.35
CA ASN A 269 10.33 -9.71 10.36
C ASN A 269 10.49 -11.18 10.78
N ASN A 270 10.59 -11.45 12.08
CA ASN A 270 10.66 -12.82 12.60
C ASN A 270 9.31 -13.57 12.55
N LEU A 271 8.18 -12.89 12.33
CA LEU A 271 6.86 -13.54 12.29
C LEU A 271 6.72 -14.52 11.13
N ASP A 272 7.30 -14.24 9.97
CA ASP A 272 7.19 -15.12 8.80
C ASP A 272 7.81 -16.50 9.07
N SER A 273 8.90 -16.54 9.85
CA SER A 273 9.54 -17.80 10.25
C SER A 273 8.72 -18.64 11.24
N GLU A 274 7.77 -18.01 11.94
CA GLU A 274 7.00 -18.62 13.04
C GLU A 274 5.54 -18.95 12.68
N LEU A 275 5.08 -18.50 11.52
CA LEU A 275 3.68 -18.54 11.10
C LEU A 275 3.56 -19.16 9.71
N GLU A 276 2.60 -20.07 9.51
CA GLU A 276 2.27 -20.57 8.17
C GLU A 276 1.26 -19.64 7.47
N LEU A 277 1.53 -18.33 7.52
CA LEU A 277 0.63 -17.28 7.01
C LEU A 277 1.21 -16.58 5.79
N SER A 278 0.31 -16.12 4.93
CA SER A 278 0.64 -15.20 3.86
C SER A 278 0.76 -13.78 4.43
N LEU A 279 1.98 -13.39 4.80
CA LEU A 279 2.30 -12.12 5.47
C LEU A 279 3.47 -11.41 4.75
N GLU A 280 3.36 -10.11 4.59
CA GLU A 280 4.41 -9.22 4.09
C GLU A 280 4.67 -8.13 5.13
N VAL A 281 5.94 -7.84 5.42
CA VAL A 281 6.33 -6.69 6.24
C VAL A 281 6.92 -5.64 5.30
N ILE A 282 6.46 -4.39 5.42
CA ILE A 282 6.91 -3.27 4.60
C ILE A 282 7.28 -2.14 5.55
N ASP A 283 8.46 -1.56 5.36
CA ASP A 283 8.90 -0.39 6.11
C ASP A 283 8.28 0.91 5.56
N ASP A 284 8.72 2.08 6.02
CA ASP A 284 8.40 3.35 5.39
C ASP A 284 8.94 3.42 3.94
N PHE A 285 8.47 4.41 3.16
CA PHE A 285 8.84 4.53 1.75
C PHE A 285 10.35 4.68 1.52
N VAL A 286 11.05 5.35 2.43
CA VAL A 286 12.49 5.62 2.30
C VAL A 286 13.30 4.43 2.76
N GLY A 287 12.99 3.84 3.92
CA GLY A 287 13.65 2.65 4.45
C GLY A 287 13.57 1.47 3.47
N GLU A 288 12.38 1.19 2.96
CA GLU A 288 12.16 0.15 1.94
C GLU A 288 12.98 0.41 0.65
N ALA A 289 13.10 1.67 0.25
CA ALA A 289 13.92 2.01 -0.91
C ALA A 289 15.42 1.81 -0.66
N GLU A 290 15.88 1.99 0.58
CA GLU A 290 17.28 1.80 0.97
C GLU A 290 17.65 0.32 0.87
N GLU A 291 16.83 -0.58 1.42
CA GLU A 291 17.00 -2.03 1.35
C GLU A 291 17.05 -2.53 -0.10
N ILE A 292 16.06 -2.15 -0.92
CA ILE A 292 16.03 -2.50 -2.35
C ILE A 292 17.25 -1.95 -3.09
N TYR A 293 17.71 -0.75 -2.73
CA TYR A 293 18.88 -0.14 -3.36
C TYR A 293 20.19 -0.87 -3.00
N GLU A 294 20.26 -1.61 -1.89
CA GLU A 294 21.45 -2.39 -1.56
C GLU A 294 21.70 -3.49 -2.61
N HIS A 295 20.62 -4.17 -3.01
CA HIS A 295 20.66 -5.34 -3.91
C HIS A 295 20.41 -4.98 -5.38
N ASN A 296 19.49 -4.04 -5.64
CA ASN A 296 18.99 -3.71 -6.98
C ASN A 296 19.11 -2.22 -7.31
N LYS A 297 20.34 -1.68 -7.28
CA LYS A 297 20.70 -0.27 -7.59
C LYS A 297 20.21 0.28 -8.93
N TRP A 298 19.78 -0.60 -9.82
CA TRP A 298 19.22 -0.27 -11.12
C TRP A 298 17.76 0.14 -11.04
N LEU A 299 17.03 -0.23 -9.99
CA LEU A 299 15.63 0.12 -9.77
C LEU A 299 15.54 1.45 -9.02
N ASN A 300 14.72 2.36 -9.56
CA ASN A 300 14.19 3.47 -8.79
C ASN A 300 12.93 3.00 -8.06
N TYR A 301 13.02 2.74 -6.76
CA TYR A 301 11.86 2.41 -5.94
C TYR A 301 10.95 3.64 -5.82
N ALA A 302 10.01 3.74 -6.75
CA ALA A 302 9.11 4.87 -6.87
C ALA A 302 7.88 4.70 -5.98
N LEU A 303 7.29 5.82 -5.55
CA LEU A 303 6.14 5.81 -4.65
C LEU A 303 4.95 4.96 -5.14
N PRO A 304 4.58 4.93 -6.45
CA PRO A 304 3.52 4.04 -6.91
C PRO A 304 3.77 2.55 -6.62
N LEU A 305 5.04 2.12 -6.62
CA LEU A 305 5.42 0.75 -6.29
C LEU A 305 5.26 0.46 -4.79
N HIS A 306 5.58 1.43 -3.94
CA HIS A 306 5.34 1.30 -2.50
C HIS A 306 3.84 1.26 -2.20
N ARG A 307 3.06 2.18 -2.78
CA ARG A 307 1.61 2.27 -2.57
C ARG A 307 0.86 1.02 -3.03
N ILE A 308 1.29 0.37 -4.11
CA ILE A 308 0.63 -0.87 -4.56
C ILE A 308 0.88 -2.03 -3.58
N ARG A 309 2.08 -2.12 -2.98
CA ARG A 309 2.37 -3.14 -1.95
C ARG A 309 1.60 -2.89 -0.66
N GLU A 310 1.52 -1.63 -0.20
CA GLU A 310 0.71 -1.26 0.97
C GLU A 310 -0.76 -1.70 0.85
N MET A 311 -1.33 -1.69 -0.36
CA MET A 311 -2.71 -2.15 -0.61
C MET A 311 -2.84 -3.68 -0.78
N GLY A 312 -1.79 -4.45 -0.50
CA GLY A 312 -1.76 -5.91 -0.56
C GLY A 312 -1.54 -6.49 -1.95
N PHE A 313 -0.92 -5.75 -2.87
CA PHE A 313 -0.40 -6.38 -4.09
C PHE A 313 0.81 -7.23 -3.73
N ASN A 314 0.67 -8.53 -3.98
CA ASN A 314 1.74 -9.50 -3.79
C ASN A 314 2.19 -10.06 -5.15
N HIS A 315 3.50 -10.06 -5.34
CA HIS A 315 4.16 -10.90 -6.33
C HIS A 315 5.54 -11.30 -5.80
N LYS A 316 5.91 -12.58 -5.90
CA LYS A 316 7.19 -13.12 -5.39
C LYS A 316 8.44 -12.31 -5.79
N LEU A 317 8.42 -11.71 -6.98
CA LEU A 317 9.55 -10.89 -7.45
C LEU A 317 9.79 -9.63 -6.62
N PHE A 318 8.76 -9.11 -5.95
CA PHE A 318 8.86 -7.95 -5.08
C PHE A 318 9.54 -8.33 -3.76
N ASP A 319 9.19 -9.49 -3.20
CA ASP A 319 9.85 -10.09 -2.03
C ASP A 319 11.34 -10.41 -2.28
N LEU A 320 11.78 -10.47 -3.54
CA LEU A 320 13.18 -10.74 -3.88
C LEU A 320 14.01 -9.47 -4.07
N LEU A 321 13.38 -8.28 -4.13
CA LEU A 321 14.05 -7.03 -4.50
C LEU A 321 15.02 -6.52 -3.43
N ASP A 322 14.69 -6.75 -2.18
CA ASP A 322 15.44 -6.42 -0.96
C ASP A 322 16.33 -7.60 -0.49
N GLU A 323 16.09 -8.82 -0.97
CA GLU A 323 16.93 -9.98 -0.61
C GLU A 323 18.18 -10.15 -1.50
N ARG A 324 18.03 -9.98 -2.82
CA ARG A 324 19.10 -10.28 -3.78
C ARG A 324 18.92 -9.61 -5.15
N PRO A 325 19.98 -9.56 -5.98
CA PRO A 325 19.81 -9.29 -7.40
C PRO A 325 18.86 -10.31 -8.04
N LEU A 326 17.91 -9.83 -8.83
CA LEU A 326 17.07 -10.68 -9.68
C LEU A 326 17.92 -11.38 -10.75
N THR A 327 17.50 -12.54 -11.24
CA THR A 327 18.09 -13.19 -12.42
C THR A 327 17.61 -12.51 -13.71
N LYS A 328 18.25 -12.78 -14.85
CA LYS A 328 17.84 -12.19 -16.14
C LYS A 328 16.42 -12.56 -16.55
N ASP A 329 15.96 -13.76 -16.20
CA ASP A 329 14.59 -14.21 -16.51
C ASP A 329 13.59 -13.52 -15.57
N GLU A 330 13.93 -13.41 -14.29
CA GLU A 330 13.15 -12.65 -13.30
C GLU A 330 13.07 -11.15 -13.64
N LEU A 331 14.11 -10.55 -14.23
CA LEU A 331 14.08 -9.17 -14.73
C LEU A 331 13.06 -8.99 -15.85
N LEU A 332 13.00 -9.92 -16.80
CA LEU A 332 12.03 -9.86 -17.89
C LEU A 332 10.60 -9.89 -17.34
N GLU A 333 10.33 -10.81 -16.41
CA GLU A 333 9.04 -10.92 -15.74
C GLU A 333 8.73 -9.66 -14.90
N PHE A 334 9.70 -9.17 -14.13
CA PHE A 334 9.55 -7.95 -13.34
C PHE A 334 9.23 -6.73 -14.21
N PHE A 335 9.94 -6.55 -15.34
CA PHE A 335 9.66 -5.48 -16.27
C PHE A 335 8.30 -5.61 -16.93
N ALA A 336 7.84 -6.83 -17.21
CA ALA A 336 6.49 -7.05 -17.72
C ALA A 336 5.41 -6.68 -16.67
N LEU A 337 5.67 -6.93 -15.39
CA LEU A 337 4.77 -6.54 -14.30
C LEU A 337 4.66 -5.02 -14.16
N ILE A 338 5.78 -4.30 -14.24
CA ILE A 338 5.76 -2.85 -14.06
C ILE A 338 5.38 -2.11 -15.34
N PHE A 339 5.88 -2.47 -16.52
CA PHE A 339 5.62 -1.71 -17.75
C PHE A 339 4.48 -2.28 -18.62
N GLY A 340 4.11 -3.54 -18.40
CA GLY A 340 3.10 -4.26 -19.17
C GLY A 340 3.72 -5.33 -20.05
N GLU A 341 2.88 -6.18 -20.65
CA GLU A 341 3.34 -7.26 -21.52
C GLU A 341 4.11 -6.72 -22.73
N PHE A 342 5.18 -7.42 -23.09
CA PHE A 342 6.04 -7.06 -24.21
C PHE A 342 5.77 -7.95 -25.42
N ASP A 343 5.72 -7.34 -26.60
CA ASP A 343 5.64 -8.07 -27.87
C ASP A 343 7.03 -8.09 -28.53
N GLY A 344 7.55 -9.30 -28.77
CA GLY A 344 8.82 -9.51 -29.47
C GLY A 344 10.09 -9.02 -28.73
N ILE A 345 10.05 -8.87 -27.40
CA ILE A 345 11.24 -8.49 -26.62
C ILE A 345 12.35 -9.54 -26.77
N PRO A 346 13.62 -9.14 -27.00
CA PRO A 346 14.73 -10.08 -27.07
C PRO A 346 14.95 -10.82 -25.75
N ASP A 347 15.24 -12.12 -25.84
CA ASP A 347 15.59 -12.94 -24.69
C ASP A 347 16.87 -12.40 -24.03
N PRO A 348 16.84 -12.04 -22.72
CA PRO A 348 17.98 -11.45 -22.04
C PRO A 348 19.17 -12.40 -21.86
N GLN A 349 18.95 -13.72 -21.91
CA GLN A 349 20.02 -14.74 -21.87
C GLN A 349 20.78 -14.81 -23.19
N ILE A 350 20.09 -14.60 -24.31
CA ILE A 350 20.64 -14.75 -25.67
C ILE A 350 21.14 -13.41 -26.23
N ASN A 351 20.37 -12.34 -26.04
CA ASN A 351 20.62 -11.02 -26.60
C ASN A 351 20.41 -9.91 -25.57
N TRP A 352 21.33 -9.84 -24.60
CA TRP A 352 21.30 -8.83 -23.55
C TRP A 352 21.29 -7.38 -24.07
N LYS A 353 22.07 -7.09 -25.13
CA LYS A 353 22.10 -5.74 -25.71
C LYS A 353 20.74 -5.36 -26.29
N GLY A 354 20.14 -6.23 -27.10
CA GLY A 354 18.82 -5.98 -27.67
C GLY A 354 17.74 -5.84 -26.60
N PHE A 355 17.82 -6.64 -25.53
CA PHE A 355 16.95 -6.50 -24.36
C PHE A 355 17.11 -5.12 -23.70
N CYS A 356 18.34 -4.67 -23.41
CA CYS A 356 18.57 -3.34 -22.84
C CYS A 356 18.09 -2.21 -23.75
N ASP A 357 18.36 -2.30 -25.06
CA ASP A 357 17.92 -1.28 -26.03
C ASP A 357 16.38 -1.19 -26.04
N TYR A 358 15.67 -2.33 -25.99
CA TYR A 358 14.21 -2.38 -25.88
C TYR A 358 13.70 -1.77 -24.57
N ILE A 359 14.27 -2.18 -23.43
CA ILE A 359 13.86 -1.65 -22.11
C ILE A 359 14.11 -0.14 -22.02
N SER A 360 15.22 0.37 -22.57
CA SER A 360 15.47 1.82 -22.63
C SER A 360 14.34 2.55 -23.35
N MET A 361 13.89 2.03 -24.50
CA MET A 361 12.78 2.62 -25.26
C MET A 361 11.44 2.59 -24.51
N VAL A 362 11.22 1.61 -23.65
CA VAL A 362 10.03 1.53 -22.78
C VAL A 362 10.13 2.57 -21.67
N VAL A 363 11.25 2.61 -20.97
CA VAL A 363 11.51 3.52 -19.85
C VAL A 363 11.45 4.99 -20.28
N ASP A 364 11.93 5.32 -21.49
CA ASP A 364 11.91 6.68 -22.04
C ASP A 364 10.50 7.23 -22.29
N LYS A 365 9.48 6.35 -22.36
CA LYS A 365 8.07 6.75 -22.50
C LYS A 365 7.39 7.03 -21.16
N GLU A 366 7.98 6.58 -20.06
CA GLU A 366 7.42 6.72 -18.74
C GLU A 366 7.81 8.05 -18.09
N LYS A 367 6.93 8.59 -17.25
CA LYS A 367 7.25 9.78 -16.46
C LYS A 367 8.36 9.45 -15.47
N ASN A 368 9.35 10.34 -15.34
CA ASN A 368 10.32 10.26 -14.25
C ASN A 368 9.61 10.24 -12.90
N GLN A 369 10.18 9.49 -11.96
CA GLN A 369 9.69 9.32 -10.61
C GLN A 369 10.70 9.85 -9.61
N TRP A 370 10.22 10.35 -8.48
CA TRP A 370 11.11 10.76 -7.41
C TRP A 370 11.88 9.55 -6.86
N ASN A 371 13.21 9.65 -6.84
CA ASN A 371 14.07 8.63 -6.26
C ASN A 371 14.45 9.04 -4.83
N PRO A 372 14.03 8.27 -3.80
CA PRO A 372 14.28 8.63 -2.40
C PRO A 372 15.77 8.62 -2.03
N ILE A 373 16.56 7.73 -2.65
CA ILE A 373 18.00 7.59 -2.40
C ILE A 373 18.83 8.75 -2.99
N LYS A 374 18.50 9.16 -4.21
CA LYS A 374 19.20 10.23 -4.95
C LYS A 374 18.56 11.60 -4.76
N LYS A 375 17.40 11.66 -4.12
CA LYS A 375 16.63 12.88 -3.81
C LYS A 375 16.44 13.76 -5.06
N LYS A 376 16.01 13.14 -6.16
CA LYS A 376 15.70 13.80 -7.43
C LYS A 376 14.78 12.95 -8.30
N MET A 377 14.11 13.59 -9.26
CA MET A 377 13.37 12.89 -10.32
C MET A 377 14.33 12.08 -11.20
N MET A 378 14.03 10.79 -11.39
CA MET A 378 14.82 9.84 -12.16
C MET A 378 13.90 8.89 -12.94
N PRO A 379 14.38 8.28 -14.04
CA PRO A 379 13.63 7.20 -14.69
C PRO A 379 13.41 6.03 -13.73
N TRP A 380 12.42 5.19 -14.03
CA TRP A 380 12.15 3.95 -13.29
C TRP A 380 13.37 3.03 -13.25
N ILE A 381 14.11 2.93 -14.35
CA ILE A 381 15.28 2.05 -14.47
C ILE A 381 16.52 2.89 -14.79
N ASN A 382 17.56 2.70 -13.99
CA ASN A 382 18.89 3.20 -14.28
C ASN A 382 19.63 2.21 -15.21
N MET A 383 19.51 2.44 -16.52
CA MET A 383 20.09 1.56 -17.54
C MET A 383 21.60 1.33 -17.36
N ARG A 384 22.35 2.33 -16.87
CA ARG A 384 23.79 2.16 -16.62
C ARG A 384 24.07 1.19 -15.48
N GLN A 385 23.30 1.27 -14.40
CA GLN A 385 23.44 0.32 -13.28
C GLN A 385 22.93 -1.07 -13.70
N LEU A 386 21.84 -1.15 -14.47
CA LEU A 386 21.32 -2.42 -14.97
C LEU A 386 22.39 -3.16 -15.79
N SER A 387 23.01 -2.49 -16.77
CA SER A 387 24.07 -3.08 -17.58
C SER A 387 25.33 -3.39 -16.78
N LYS A 388 25.64 -2.61 -15.74
CA LYS A 388 26.77 -2.91 -14.85
C LYS A 388 26.53 -4.18 -14.03
N THR A 389 25.30 -4.40 -13.56
CA THR A 389 24.94 -5.55 -12.72
C THR A 389 24.80 -6.84 -13.53
N TYR A 390 24.25 -6.76 -14.75
CA TYR A 390 23.84 -7.94 -15.53
C TYR A 390 24.51 -8.09 -16.90
N GLY A 391 25.20 -7.05 -17.37
CA GLY A 391 25.91 -7.08 -18.63
C GLY A 391 27.16 -7.92 -18.55
N ASP A 392 27.55 -8.49 -19.69
CA ASP A 392 28.82 -9.19 -19.80
C ASP A 392 29.98 -8.20 -19.62
N PRO A 393 31.09 -8.59 -18.96
CA PRO A 393 32.26 -7.73 -18.77
C PRO A 393 32.85 -7.13 -20.06
N THR A 394 32.50 -7.70 -21.21
CA THR A 394 32.95 -7.31 -22.54
C THR A 394 32.03 -6.31 -23.23
N CYS A 395 30.86 -6.01 -22.67
CA CYS A 395 29.85 -5.15 -23.27
C CYS A 395 29.85 -3.77 -22.61
N THR A 396 30.82 -2.92 -22.99
CA THR A 396 30.82 -1.51 -22.60
C THR A 396 29.77 -0.77 -23.43
N ILE A 397 28.66 -0.38 -22.80
CA ILE A 397 27.70 0.57 -23.41
C ILE A 397 28.30 1.97 -23.25
N MET A 398 28.53 2.66 -24.37
CA MET A 398 28.90 4.08 -24.42
C MET A 398 27.69 4.97 -24.17
#